data_AF-A0A3A1UAD3-F1
#
_entry.id   AF-A0A3A1UAD3-F1
#
_cell.length_a   1.000
_cell.length_b   1.000
_cell.length_c   1.000
_cell.angle_alpha   90.00
_cell.angle_beta   90.00
_cell.angle_gamma   90.00
#
_symmetry.space_group_name_H-M   'P 1'
#
loop_
_entity.id
_entity.type
_entity.pdbx_description
1 polymer ?
#
loop_
_entity_poly.entity_id
_entity_poly.type
_entity_poly.pdbx_seq_one_letter_code
_entity_poly.pdbx_strand_id
1 'polypeptide(L)'
;MTAVALPGRATRAVRLARDHWPRLVLAGFALLAVVWLVVAVPGIAHADPIAPVKPTPSPSGDVNISVGAPSTSITTLIAITLLSVAPALMLMMTSFTKIFVVLAMTRNALGLNTIPPNQVLAGLAVFLSLFIMWPVLDTVNTHALTPFLDGKIQFDTALARAAVPLQHFMLQHTRESDIALMSRAANQPNPASAASTPFFTVVPAFMLSELRSAFIIGLVIFVPFLVIDLVVSSGLMAMGMMMLPPTMIALPFKILLFVLVDGWSLIITSLVQSYNT
;
A
#
# COMPACT_ATOMS: atom_id res chain seq x y z
N MET A 1 34.70 -36.55 -19.43
CA MET A 1 34.23 -35.16 -19.21
C MET A 1 33.19 -35.19 -18.10
N THR A 2 33.61 -34.91 -16.88
CA THR A 2 32.80 -34.89 -15.66
C THR A 2 32.10 -33.54 -15.53
N ALA A 3 30.77 -33.52 -15.62
CA ALA A 3 29.96 -32.32 -15.40
C ALA A 3 29.81 -32.07 -13.89
N VAL A 4 30.33 -30.94 -13.43
CA VAL A 4 30.21 -30.42 -12.07
C VAL A 4 28.76 -29.92 -11.88
N ALA A 5 28.02 -30.53 -10.96
CA ALA A 5 26.67 -30.12 -10.59
C ALA A 5 26.73 -28.95 -9.57
N LEU A 6 26.08 -27.83 -9.89
CA LEU A 6 25.93 -26.65 -9.03
C LEU A 6 24.79 -26.84 -8.00
N PRO A 7 24.94 -26.44 -6.72
CA PRO A 7 23.99 -26.78 -5.66
C PRO A 7 22.84 -25.75 -5.49
N GLY A 8 21.60 -26.20 -5.68
CA GLY A 8 20.55 -26.29 -4.64
C GLY A 8 20.12 -25.10 -3.77
N ARG A 9 20.47 -23.84 -4.06
CA ARG A 9 20.04 -22.70 -3.19
C ARG A 9 18.60 -22.22 -3.42
N ALA A 10 18.08 -22.29 -4.65
CA ALA A 10 16.75 -21.76 -4.98
C ALA A 10 15.59 -22.60 -4.40
N THR A 11 15.79 -23.91 -4.20
CA THR A 11 14.75 -24.85 -3.75
C THR A 11 14.46 -24.80 -2.24
N ARG A 12 15.32 -24.16 -1.44
CA ARG A 12 15.16 -24.08 0.02
C ARG A 12 14.28 -22.90 0.45
N ALA A 13 14.41 -21.75 -0.20
CA ALA A 13 13.63 -20.54 0.11
C ALA A 13 12.14 -20.71 -0.24
N VAL A 14 11.84 -21.32 -1.38
CA VAL A 14 10.46 -21.61 -1.82
C VAL A 14 9.77 -22.61 -0.88
N ARG A 15 10.52 -23.53 -0.29
CA ARG A 15 9.98 -24.56 0.61
C ARG A 15 9.67 -24.02 2.01
N LEU A 16 10.47 -23.08 2.51
CA LEU A 16 10.20 -22.37 3.78
C LEU A 16 9.03 -21.39 3.67
N ALA A 17 8.91 -20.66 2.55
CA ALA A 17 7.78 -19.77 2.31
C ALA A 17 6.42 -20.49 2.29
N ARG A 18 6.39 -21.74 1.82
CA ARG A 18 5.18 -22.57 1.72
C ARG A 18 4.60 -22.98 3.08
N ASP A 19 5.44 -23.18 4.09
CA ASP A 19 5.00 -23.72 5.39
C ASP A 19 4.53 -22.63 6.37
N HIS A 20 4.90 -21.35 6.14
CA HIS A 20 4.49 -20.23 6.99
C HIS A 20 3.32 -19.42 6.42
N TRP A 21 3.07 -19.52 5.11
CA TRP A 21 1.95 -18.88 4.40
C TRP A 21 0.57 -19.08 5.07
N PRO A 22 0.15 -20.31 5.45
CA PRO A 22 -1.15 -20.47 6.11
C PRO A 22 -1.21 -19.79 7.48
N ARG A 23 -0.09 -19.71 8.20
CA ARG A 23 -0.02 -19.07 9.53
C ARG A 23 -0.11 -17.55 9.44
N LEU A 24 0.42 -16.95 8.38
CA LEU A 24 0.38 -15.51 8.17
C LEU A 24 -0.99 -15.04 7.66
N VAL A 25 -1.62 -15.83 6.79
CA VAL A 25 -3.01 -15.60 6.35
C VAL A 25 -3.97 -15.75 7.53
N LEU A 26 -3.77 -16.78 8.38
CA LEU A 26 -4.53 -16.96 9.62
C LEU A 26 -4.28 -15.83 10.63
N ALA A 27 -3.04 -15.35 10.77
CA ALA A 27 -2.72 -14.21 11.64
C ALA A 27 -3.34 -12.91 11.14
N GLY A 28 -3.37 -12.68 9.82
CA GLY A 28 -4.04 -11.54 9.20
C GLY A 28 -5.56 -11.58 9.39
N PHE A 29 -6.18 -12.76 9.23
CA PHE A 29 -7.60 -12.96 9.53
C PHE A 29 -7.90 -12.82 11.03
N ALA A 30 -7.03 -13.31 11.91
CA ALA A 30 -7.17 -13.16 13.35
C ALA A 30 -7.04 -11.69 13.78
N LEU A 31 -6.13 -10.93 13.18
CA LEU A 31 -5.96 -9.50 13.47
C LEU A 31 -7.15 -8.68 12.97
N LEU A 32 -7.67 -8.99 11.77
CA LEU A 32 -8.92 -8.42 11.28
C LEU A 32 -10.13 -8.81 12.14
N ALA A 33 -10.19 -10.05 12.63
CA ALA A 33 -11.24 -10.51 13.54
C ALA A 33 -11.15 -9.84 14.91
N VAL A 34 -9.95 -9.58 15.44
CA VAL A 34 -9.74 -8.82 16.69
C VAL A 34 -10.15 -7.37 16.50
N VAL A 35 -9.79 -6.74 15.38
CA VAL A 35 -10.24 -5.38 15.05
C VAL A 35 -11.75 -5.32 14.91
N TRP A 36 -12.37 -6.30 14.23
CA TRP A 36 -13.82 -6.37 14.10
C TRP A 36 -14.51 -6.63 15.43
N LEU A 37 -13.93 -7.48 16.31
CA LEU A 37 -14.43 -7.74 17.65
C LEU A 37 -14.37 -6.48 18.52
N VAL A 38 -13.27 -5.72 18.47
CA VAL A 38 -13.12 -4.44 19.20
C VAL A 38 -14.11 -3.39 18.71
N VAL A 39 -14.42 -3.36 17.41
CA VAL A 39 -15.42 -2.43 16.83
C VAL A 39 -16.86 -2.88 17.09
N ALA A 40 -17.11 -4.19 17.23
CA ALA A 40 -18.44 -4.75 17.39
C ALA A 40 -18.94 -4.86 18.84
N VAL A 41 -18.13 -4.56 19.86
CA VAL A 41 -18.62 -4.49 21.26
C VAL A 41 -19.45 -3.21 21.44
N PRO A 42 -20.78 -3.31 21.62
CA PRO A 42 -21.58 -2.15 21.99
C PRO A 42 -21.37 -1.91 23.49
N GLY A 43 -20.71 -0.81 23.85
CA GLY A 43 -20.63 -0.37 25.24
C GLY A 43 -19.23 -0.29 25.84
N ILE A 44 -18.32 0.46 25.21
CA ILE A 44 -17.29 1.13 26.01
C ILE A 44 -18.02 2.18 26.85
N ALA A 45 -18.44 1.77 28.04
CA ALA A 45 -18.91 2.67 29.07
C ALA A 45 -17.79 3.69 29.31
N HIS A 46 -18.05 4.93 28.92
CA HIS A 46 -17.19 6.05 29.27
C HIS A 46 -17.32 6.20 30.77
N ALA A 47 -16.23 6.04 31.52
CA ALA A 47 -16.23 6.43 32.91
C ALA A 47 -16.56 7.93 32.96
N ASP A 48 -17.59 8.30 33.72
CA ASP A 48 -18.00 9.69 33.87
C ASP A 48 -16.81 10.56 34.31
N PRO A 49 -16.70 11.82 33.83
CA PRO A 49 -15.63 12.71 34.24
C PRO A 49 -15.59 12.85 35.76
N ILE A 50 -14.47 12.48 36.37
CA ILE A 50 -14.24 12.72 37.79
C ILE A 50 -14.22 14.24 37.99
N ALA A 51 -15.10 14.75 38.85
CA ALA A 51 -15.23 16.17 39.13
C ALA A 51 -13.87 16.77 39.60
N PRO A 52 -13.57 18.04 39.26
CA PRO A 52 -12.34 18.69 39.69
C PRO A 52 -12.21 18.67 41.23
N VAL A 53 -11.06 18.20 41.72
CA VAL A 53 -10.74 18.27 43.16
C VAL A 53 -10.61 19.74 43.54
N LYS A 54 -11.36 20.17 44.57
CA LYS A 54 -11.28 21.54 45.10
C LYS A 54 -9.85 21.85 45.55
N PRO A 55 -9.30 23.04 45.24
CA PRO A 55 -7.97 23.41 45.71
C PRO A 55 -7.93 23.44 47.24
N THR A 56 -7.05 22.63 47.84
CA THR A 56 -6.66 22.79 49.24
C THR A 56 -5.58 23.89 49.31
N PRO A 57 -5.79 24.98 50.06
CA PRO A 57 -4.79 26.03 50.17
C PRO A 57 -3.54 25.51 50.87
N SER A 58 -2.40 25.59 50.18
CA SER A 58 -1.07 25.41 50.78
C SER A 58 -0.68 26.68 51.54
N PRO A 59 0.01 26.63 52.70
CA PRO A 59 0.26 27.80 53.56
C PRO A 59 1.27 28.83 52.99
N SER A 60 1.94 28.51 51.89
CA SER A 60 2.85 29.41 51.18
C SER A 60 2.17 29.84 49.88
N GLY A 61 1.92 31.14 49.73
CA GLY A 61 1.16 31.77 48.63
C GLY A 61 1.78 31.67 47.23
N ASP A 62 2.22 30.49 46.82
CA ASP A 62 2.58 30.16 45.45
C ASP A 62 1.43 29.41 44.79
N VAL A 63 0.75 30.09 43.88
CA VAL A 63 -0.21 29.48 42.96
C VAL A 63 0.58 28.77 41.86
N ASN A 64 0.96 27.51 42.10
CA ASN A 64 1.57 26.68 41.07
C ASN A 64 0.47 26.13 40.15
N ILE A 65 0.23 26.81 39.03
CA ILE A 65 -0.59 26.27 37.94
C ILE A 65 0.24 25.25 37.19
N SER A 66 0.28 24.01 37.68
CA SER A 66 0.73 22.88 36.87
C SER A 66 -0.36 22.61 35.83
N VAL A 67 -0.14 23.06 34.59
CA VAL A 67 -0.95 22.61 33.45
C VAL A 67 -0.67 21.11 33.31
N GLY A 68 -1.56 20.30 33.89
CA GLY A 68 -1.46 18.86 33.90
C GLY A 68 -1.41 18.29 32.48
N ALA A 69 -0.83 17.10 32.35
CA ALA A 69 -0.81 16.32 31.13
C ALA A 69 -2.18 16.37 30.39
N PRO A 70 -2.19 16.36 29.05
CA PRO A 70 -3.44 16.38 28.28
C PRO A 70 -4.43 15.36 28.83
N SER A 71 -5.70 15.75 28.95
CA SER A 71 -6.72 14.90 29.58
C SER A 71 -6.73 13.54 28.87
N THR A 72 -6.80 12.45 29.65
CA THR A 72 -6.77 11.08 29.12
C THR A 72 -7.80 10.86 28.01
N SER A 73 -8.94 11.56 28.08
CA SER A 73 -9.97 11.57 27.05
C SER A 73 -9.50 12.19 25.73
N ILE A 74 -8.77 13.31 25.77
CA ILE A 74 -8.22 13.97 24.57
C ILE A 74 -7.12 13.10 23.95
N THR A 75 -6.22 12.54 24.76
CA THR A 75 -5.17 11.63 24.26
C THR A 75 -5.76 10.38 23.62
N THR A 76 -6.83 9.82 24.21
CA THR A 76 -7.54 8.66 23.63
C THR A 76 -8.23 9.02 22.32
N LEU A 77 -8.88 10.19 22.24
CA LEU A 77 -9.52 10.67 21.01
C LEU A 77 -8.50 10.85 19.87
N ILE A 78 -7.33 11.41 20.17
CA ILE A 78 -6.24 11.55 19.19
C ILE A 78 -5.72 10.17 18.76
N ALA A 79 -5.56 9.24 19.71
CA ALA A 79 -5.09 7.88 19.43
C ALA A 79 -6.03 7.12 18.50
N ILE A 80 -7.35 7.14 18.74
CA ILE A 80 -8.33 6.47 17.85
C ILE A 80 -8.37 7.12 16.47
N THR A 81 -8.21 8.44 16.40
CA THR A 81 -8.19 9.17 15.14
C THR A 81 -6.98 8.76 14.30
N LEU A 82 -5.78 8.75 14.89
CA LEU A 82 -4.56 8.28 14.24
C LEU A 82 -4.67 6.80 13.83
N LEU A 83 -5.25 5.95 14.69
CA LEU A 83 -5.43 4.53 14.41
C LEU A 83 -6.35 4.27 13.22
N SER A 84 -7.37 5.12 12.99
CA SER A 84 -8.28 5.00 11.84
C SER A 84 -7.60 5.29 10.50
N VAL A 85 -6.61 6.18 10.49
CA VAL A 85 -5.90 6.61 9.26
C VAL A 85 -4.68 5.72 8.98
N ALA A 86 -4.11 5.11 10.02
CA ALA A 86 -2.90 4.29 9.92
C ALA A 86 -2.94 3.18 8.84
N PRO A 87 -4.03 2.39 8.67
CA PRO A 87 -4.07 1.34 7.65
C PRO A 87 -3.94 1.88 6.23
N ALA A 88 -4.58 3.02 5.94
CA ALA A 88 -4.52 3.64 4.63
C ALA A 88 -3.10 4.18 4.34
N LEU A 89 -2.47 4.83 5.33
CA LEU A 89 -1.09 5.29 5.20
C LEU A 89 -0.11 4.13 4.96
N MET A 90 -0.28 3.03 5.70
CA MET A 90 0.56 1.84 5.51
C MET A 90 0.44 1.27 4.09
N LEU A 91 -0.77 1.19 3.54
CA LEU A 91 -0.94 0.75 2.15
C LEU A 91 -0.25 1.69 1.17
N MET A 92 -0.36 3.01 1.36
CA MET A 92 0.26 4.01 0.46
C MET A 92 1.80 4.00 0.48
N MET A 93 2.40 3.53 1.57
CA MET A 93 3.86 3.37 1.70
C MET A 93 4.38 2.03 1.16
N THR A 94 3.53 1.24 0.52
CA THR A 94 3.86 -0.07 -0.06
C THR A 94 3.63 -0.07 -1.57
N SER A 95 3.88 -1.20 -2.23
CA SER A 95 3.56 -1.42 -3.64
C SER A 95 2.07 -1.38 -4.01
N PHE A 96 1.16 -1.29 -3.02
CA PHE A 96 -0.28 -1.36 -3.23
C PHE A 96 -0.80 -0.32 -4.24
N THR A 97 -0.33 0.93 -4.14
CA THR A 97 -0.84 2.05 -4.95
C THR A 97 -0.69 1.79 -6.45
N LYS A 98 0.51 1.44 -6.93
CA LYS A 98 0.74 1.17 -8.36
C LYS A 98 -0.05 -0.05 -8.84
N ILE A 99 -0.07 -1.12 -8.05
CA ILE A 99 -0.79 -2.37 -8.41
C ILE A 99 -2.28 -2.08 -8.56
N PHE A 100 -2.89 -1.44 -7.57
CA PHE A 100 -4.32 -1.14 -7.58
C PHE A 100 -4.71 -0.25 -8.78
N VAL A 101 -3.92 0.78 -9.06
CA VAL A 101 -4.19 1.69 -10.19
C VAL A 101 -4.04 0.97 -11.54
N VAL A 102 -3.00 0.15 -11.74
CA VAL A 102 -2.82 -0.61 -12.99
C VAL A 102 -3.96 -1.61 -13.21
N LEU A 103 -4.38 -2.32 -12.17
CA LEU A 103 -5.52 -3.25 -12.25
C LEU A 103 -6.83 -2.52 -12.56
N ALA A 104 -7.07 -1.38 -11.93
CA ALA A 104 -8.24 -0.54 -12.20
C ALA A 104 -8.23 0.02 -13.63
N MET A 105 -7.08 0.49 -14.11
CA MET A 105 -6.90 0.95 -15.49
C MET A 105 -7.13 -0.18 -16.49
N THR A 106 -6.64 -1.39 -16.22
CA THR A 106 -6.86 -2.57 -17.06
C THR A 106 -8.35 -2.87 -17.22
N ARG A 107 -9.12 -2.87 -16.11
CA ARG A 107 -10.57 -3.07 -16.17
C ARG A 107 -11.25 -2.03 -17.07
N ASN A 108 -10.85 -0.76 -16.93
CA ASN A 108 -11.39 0.32 -17.75
C ASN A 108 -11.00 0.18 -19.22
N ALA A 109 -9.77 -0.27 -19.52
CA ALA A 109 -9.28 -0.47 -20.89
C ALA A 109 -10.08 -1.54 -21.64
N LEU A 110 -10.47 -2.61 -20.93
CA LEU A 110 -11.33 -3.67 -21.45
C LEU A 110 -12.77 -3.20 -21.72
N GLY A 111 -13.17 -2.03 -21.22
CA GLY A 111 -14.54 -1.52 -21.33
C GLY A 111 -15.53 -2.25 -20.41
N LEU A 112 -15.04 -2.94 -19.38
CA LEU A 112 -15.90 -3.69 -18.47
C LEU A 112 -16.58 -2.76 -17.47
N ASN A 113 -17.90 -2.78 -17.46
CA ASN A 113 -18.70 -2.14 -16.42
C ASN A 113 -18.72 -3.06 -15.19
N THR A 114 -18.27 -2.54 -14.05
CA THR A 114 -18.35 -3.12 -12.69
C THR A 114 -17.69 -4.49 -12.43
N ILE A 115 -17.33 -5.27 -13.45
CA ILE A 115 -16.65 -6.57 -13.33
C ILE A 115 -15.19 -6.43 -13.78
N PRO A 116 -14.18 -6.81 -12.97
CA PRO A 116 -14.26 -7.23 -11.58
C PRO A 116 -14.61 -6.07 -10.61
N PRO A 117 -15.30 -6.33 -9.49
CA PRO A 117 -15.61 -5.32 -8.48
C PRO A 117 -14.36 -4.67 -7.89
N ASN A 118 -14.46 -3.40 -7.46
CA ASN A 118 -13.34 -2.68 -6.83
C ASN A 118 -12.75 -3.43 -5.62
N GLN A 119 -13.60 -4.13 -4.86
CA GLN A 119 -13.17 -4.93 -3.71
C GLN A 119 -12.29 -6.13 -4.11
N VAL A 120 -12.58 -6.76 -5.25
CA VAL A 120 -11.76 -7.86 -5.77
C VAL A 120 -10.40 -7.35 -6.24
N LEU A 121 -10.38 -6.21 -6.94
CA LEU A 121 -9.12 -5.58 -7.36
C LEU A 121 -8.29 -5.11 -6.16
N ALA A 122 -8.94 -4.55 -5.13
CA ALA A 122 -8.29 -4.15 -3.89
C ALA A 122 -7.71 -5.36 -3.15
N GLY A 123 -8.47 -6.45 -3.03
CA GLY A 123 -8.01 -7.70 -2.42
C GLY A 123 -6.80 -8.28 -3.16
N LEU A 124 -6.86 -8.36 -4.49
CA LEU A 124 -5.74 -8.80 -5.32
C LEU A 124 -4.51 -7.90 -5.12
N ALA A 125 -4.71 -6.58 -5.10
CA ALA A 125 -3.63 -5.62 -4.87
C ALA A 125 -2.97 -5.77 -3.49
N VAL A 126 -3.75 -6.03 -2.44
CA VAL A 126 -3.20 -6.31 -1.10
C VAL A 126 -2.37 -7.59 -1.10
N PHE A 127 -2.88 -8.69 -1.65
CA PHE A 127 -2.13 -9.96 -1.67
C PHE A 127 -0.85 -9.87 -2.51
N LEU A 128 -0.89 -9.21 -3.67
CA LEU A 128 0.30 -8.96 -4.48
C LEU A 128 1.28 -8.03 -3.77
N SER A 129 0.79 -7.00 -3.08
CA SER A 129 1.64 -6.11 -2.29
C SER A 129 2.33 -6.86 -1.16
N LEU A 130 1.62 -7.70 -0.42
CA LEU A 130 2.22 -8.55 0.63
C LEU A 130 3.28 -9.50 0.07
N PHE A 131 3.05 -10.05 -1.12
CA PHE A 131 4.01 -10.92 -1.80
C PHE A 131 5.29 -10.17 -2.18
N ILE A 132 5.16 -8.98 -2.77
CA ILE A 132 6.30 -8.14 -3.19
C ILE A 132 7.04 -7.57 -1.96
N MET A 133 6.31 -7.16 -0.93
CA MET A 133 6.85 -6.57 0.30
C MET A 133 7.42 -7.58 1.29
N TRP A 134 7.31 -8.88 1.03
CA TRP A 134 7.78 -9.94 1.92
C TRP A 134 9.19 -9.70 2.53
N PRO A 135 10.25 -9.39 1.75
CA PRO A 135 11.59 -9.14 2.32
C PRO A 135 11.65 -7.90 3.24
N VAL A 136 10.86 -6.87 2.94
CA VAL A 136 10.79 -5.65 3.76
C VAL A 136 10.09 -5.96 5.09
N LEU A 137 8.97 -6.68 5.03
CA LEU A 137 8.22 -7.12 6.21
C LEU A 137 9.04 -8.05 7.11
N ASP A 138 9.83 -8.95 6.53
CA ASP A 138 10.73 -9.83 7.27
C ASP A 138 11.83 -9.04 8.01
N THR A 139 12.39 -8.01 7.35
CA THR A 139 13.38 -7.11 7.96
C THR A 139 12.76 -6.30 9.11
N VAL A 140 11.55 -5.77 8.93
CA VAL A 140 10.81 -5.08 10.00
C VAL A 140 10.53 -6.04 11.17
N ASN A 141 10.13 -7.28 10.88
CA ASN A 141 9.81 -8.26 11.90
C ASN A 141 11.03 -8.63 12.76
N THR A 142 12.18 -8.88 12.13
CA THR A 142 13.41 -9.32 12.79
C THR A 142 14.09 -8.19 13.56
N HIS A 143 14.10 -6.96 13.03
CA HIS A 143 14.85 -5.85 13.62
C HIS A 143 14.02 -4.93 14.53
N ALA A 144 12.70 -4.89 14.37
CA ALA A 144 11.81 -4.02 15.14
C ALA A 144 10.74 -4.79 15.94
N LEU A 145 9.93 -5.63 15.29
CA LEU A 145 8.77 -6.24 15.93
C LEU A 145 9.15 -7.28 17.00
N THR A 146 9.98 -8.27 16.64
CA THR A 146 10.39 -9.35 17.55
C THR A 146 11.14 -8.80 18.78
N PRO A 147 12.13 -7.89 18.65
CA PRO A 147 12.81 -7.33 19.81
C PRO A 147 11.90 -6.47 20.68
N PHE A 148 10.88 -5.81 20.11
CA PHE A 148 9.89 -5.05 20.87
C PHE A 148 8.97 -5.97 21.68
N LEU A 149 8.46 -7.04 21.07
CA LEU A 149 7.63 -8.05 21.74
C LEU A 149 8.40 -8.80 22.84
N ASP A 150 9.71 -9.01 22.64
CA ASP A 150 10.61 -9.58 23.64
C ASP A 150 10.98 -8.60 24.78
N GLY A 151 10.50 -7.35 24.73
CA GLY A 151 10.82 -6.31 25.71
C GLY A 151 12.27 -5.81 25.66
N LYS A 152 13.03 -6.11 24.59
CA LYS A 152 14.44 -5.72 24.43
C LYS A 152 14.62 -4.27 23.98
N ILE A 153 13.59 -3.66 23.37
CA ILE A 153 13.60 -2.28 22.91
C ILE A 153 12.31 -1.56 23.25
N GLN A 154 12.38 -0.24 23.44
CA GLN A 154 11.19 0.59 23.61
C GLN A 154 10.49 0.88 22.27
N PHE A 155 9.22 1.29 22.33
CA PHE A 155 8.38 1.57 21.18
C PHE A 155 9.01 2.57 20.21
N ASP A 156 9.58 3.67 20.69
CA ASP A 156 10.19 4.71 19.85
C ASP A 156 11.38 4.16 19.04
N THR A 157 12.18 3.29 19.66
CA THR A 157 13.30 2.62 18.98
C THR A 157 12.80 1.59 17.97
N ALA A 158 11.73 0.86 18.29
CA ALA A 158 11.12 -0.09 17.36
C ALA A 158 10.58 0.64 16.12
N LEU A 159 9.89 1.76 16.31
CA LEU A 159 9.35 2.57 15.22
C LEU A 159 10.48 3.14 14.32
N ALA A 160 11.54 3.68 14.93
CA ALA A 160 12.71 4.16 14.20
C ALA A 160 13.38 3.05 13.37
N ARG A 161 13.51 1.84 13.93
CA ARG A 161 14.07 0.68 13.21
C ARG A 161 13.16 0.16 12.11
N ALA A 162 11.84 0.19 12.31
CA ALA A 162 10.87 -0.23 11.30
C ALA A 162 10.81 0.74 10.11
N ALA A 163 11.05 2.04 10.34
CA ALA A 163 11.03 3.05 9.30
C ALA A 163 12.16 2.90 8.27
N VAL A 164 13.35 2.45 8.70
CA VAL A 164 14.54 2.31 7.83
C VAL A 164 14.31 1.41 6.60
N PRO A 165 13.86 0.14 6.73
CA PRO A 165 13.64 -0.73 5.57
C PRO A 165 12.50 -0.22 4.67
N LEU A 166 11.47 0.40 5.24
CA LEU A 166 10.38 1.02 4.47
C LEU A 166 10.89 2.21 3.66
N GLN A 167 11.70 3.08 4.27
CA GLN A 167 12.31 4.21 3.59
C GLN A 167 13.25 3.75 2.47
N HIS A 168 14.03 2.70 2.72
CA HIS A 168 14.91 2.12 1.70
C HIS A 168 14.12 1.61 0.49
N PHE A 169 13.04 0.85 0.74
CA PHE A 169 12.13 0.39 -0.32
C PHE A 169 11.54 1.56 -1.12
N MET A 170 11.02 2.59 -0.45
CA MET A 170 10.47 3.75 -1.13
C MET A 170 11.52 4.46 -1.99
N LEU A 171 12.73 4.67 -1.47
CA LEU A 171 13.80 5.35 -2.19
C LEU A 171 14.24 4.58 -3.44
N GLN A 172 14.27 3.25 -3.42
CA GLN A 172 14.60 2.43 -4.60
C GLN A 172 13.59 2.60 -5.74
N HIS A 173 12.33 2.89 -5.41
CA HIS A 173 11.25 3.02 -6.39
C HIS A 173 10.79 4.47 -6.61
N THR A 174 11.49 5.45 -6.03
CA THR A 174 11.20 6.88 -6.20
C THR A 174 12.18 7.50 -7.19
N ARG A 175 11.67 8.30 -8.13
CA ARG A 175 12.54 9.03 -9.07
C ARG A 175 13.17 10.24 -8.39
N GLU A 176 14.45 10.49 -8.68
CA GLU A 176 15.16 11.67 -8.16
C GLU A 176 14.45 12.99 -8.51
N SER A 177 13.85 13.06 -9.71
CA SER A 177 13.06 14.22 -10.14
C SER A 177 11.85 14.49 -9.24
N ASP A 178 11.22 13.44 -8.71
CA ASP A 178 10.04 13.54 -7.85
C ASP A 178 10.44 13.90 -6.41
N ILE A 179 11.58 13.39 -5.93
CA ILE A 179 12.19 13.83 -4.67
C ILE A 179 12.54 15.32 -4.74
N ALA A 180 13.20 15.76 -5.81
CA ALA A 180 13.56 17.16 -6.01
C ALA A 180 12.33 18.06 -6.17
N LEU A 181 11.25 17.56 -6.78
CA LEU A 181 9.98 18.29 -6.86
C LEU A 181 9.38 18.49 -5.46
N MET A 182 9.34 17.43 -4.64
CA MET A 182 8.79 17.54 -3.28
C MET A 182 9.65 18.40 -2.36
N SER A 183 10.98 18.32 -2.48
CA SER A 183 11.91 19.17 -1.72
C SER A 183 11.70 20.65 -2.03
N ARG A 184 11.60 21.00 -3.32
CA ARG A 184 11.34 22.38 -3.77
C ARG A 184 9.96 22.86 -3.34
N ALA A 185 8.94 22.00 -3.39
CA ALA A 185 7.60 22.32 -2.90
C ALA A 185 7.58 22.64 -1.40
N ALA A 186 8.49 22.03 -0.63
CA ALA A 186 8.67 22.28 0.80
C ALA A 186 9.63 23.46 1.10
N ASN A 187 10.09 24.21 0.09
CA ASN A 187 11.13 25.25 0.20
C ASN A 187 12.44 24.74 0.83
N GLN A 188 12.76 23.45 0.64
CA GLN A 188 14.01 22.84 1.11
C GLN A 188 15.00 22.68 -0.05
N PRO A 189 16.31 22.83 0.21
CA PRO A 189 17.34 22.58 -0.79
C PRO A 189 17.28 21.12 -1.26
N ASN A 190 17.57 20.88 -2.53
CA ASN A 190 17.60 19.52 -3.06
C ASN A 190 18.59 18.67 -2.25
N PRO A 191 18.18 17.46 -1.80
CA PRO A 191 19.05 16.61 -1.01
C PRO A 191 20.26 16.17 -1.83
N ALA A 192 21.44 16.12 -1.20
CA ALA A 192 22.69 15.72 -1.86
C ALA A 192 22.69 14.23 -2.28
N SER A 193 21.88 13.41 -1.62
CA SER A 193 21.67 12.01 -1.96
C SER A 193 20.24 11.58 -1.63
N ALA A 194 19.72 10.59 -2.36
CA ALA A 194 18.40 10.00 -2.08
C ALA A 194 18.28 9.51 -0.62
N ALA A 195 19.36 8.93 -0.07
CA ALA A 195 19.42 8.41 1.30
C ALA A 195 19.30 9.49 2.38
N SER A 196 19.70 10.74 2.10
CA SER A 196 19.59 11.87 3.03
C SER A 196 18.20 12.52 3.06
N THR A 197 17.25 12.02 2.28
CA THR A 197 15.92 12.64 2.15
C THR A 197 15.08 12.40 3.40
N PRO A 198 14.47 13.43 4.00
CA PRO A 198 13.57 13.27 5.14
C PRO A 198 12.37 12.37 4.80
N PHE A 199 11.94 11.56 5.76
CA PHE A 199 10.83 10.60 5.58
C PHE A 199 9.54 11.25 5.07
N PHE A 200 9.18 12.42 5.63
CA PHE A 200 8.00 13.19 5.23
C PHE A 200 8.06 13.74 3.79
N THR A 201 9.24 13.80 3.18
CA THR A 201 9.44 14.18 1.78
C THR A 201 9.44 12.94 0.88
N VAL A 202 10.01 11.82 1.36
CA VAL A 202 10.06 10.55 0.60
C VAL A 202 8.67 9.99 0.35
N VAL A 203 7.79 9.97 1.35
CA VAL A 203 6.44 9.39 1.23
C VAL A 203 5.63 9.99 0.07
N PRO A 204 5.41 11.33 0.00
CA PRO A 204 4.66 11.92 -1.12
C PRO A 204 5.40 11.82 -2.46
N ALA A 205 6.74 11.87 -2.47
CA ALA A 205 7.53 11.69 -3.69
C ALA A 205 7.40 10.26 -4.25
N PHE A 206 7.42 9.26 -3.38
CA PHE A 206 7.17 7.86 -3.71
C PHE A 206 5.78 7.67 -4.29
N MET A 207 4.74 8.16 -3.61
CA MET A 207 3.37 8.08 -4.12
C MET A 207 3.23 8.68 -5.52
N LEU A 208 3.85 9.84 -5.77
CA LEU A 208 3.86 10.47 -7.09
C LEU A 208 4.58 9.61 -8.14
N SER A 209 5.73 9.04 -7.79
CA SER A 209 6.52 8.15 -8.67
C SER A 209 5.74 6.89 -9.03
N GLU A 210 5.07 6.30 -8.04
CA GLU A 210 4.24 5.10 -8.17
C GLU A 210 3.03 5.36 -9.06
N LEU A 211 2.32 6.48 -8.83
CA LEU A 211 1.20 6.89 -9.67
C LEU A 211 1.63 7.12 -11.12
N ARG A 212 2.71 7.87 -11.34
CA ARG A 212 3.22 8.10 -12.70
C ARG A 212 3.54 6.78 -13.40
N SER A 213 4.23 5.87 -12.71
CA SER A 213 4.59 4.57 -13.27
C SER A 213 3.34 3.73 -13.55
N ALA A 214 2.34 3.75 -12.67
CA ALA A 214 1.06 3.08 -12.87
C ALA A 214 0.30 3.62 -14.09
N PHE A 215 0.28 4.94 -14.29
CA PHE A 215 -0.35 5.56 -15.46
C PHE A 215 0.38 5.19 -16.76
N ILE A 216 1.71 5.12 -16.76
CA ILE A 216 2.48 4.69 -17.94
C ILE A 216 2.16 3.24 -18.28
N ILE A 217 2.19 2.33 -17.30
CA ILE A 217 1.85 0.92 -17.50
C ILE A 217 0.40 0.80 -17.98
N GLY A 218 -0.53 1.50 -17.34
CA GLY A 218 -1.92 1.53 -17.74
C GLY A 218 -2.10 2.03 -19.17
N LEU A 219 -1.42 3.10 -19.57
CA LEU A 219 -1.46 3.61 -20.94
C LEU A 219 -0.99 2.56 -21.95
N VAL A 220 0.11 1.85 -21.67
CA VAL A 220 0.61 0.77 -22.52
C VAL A 220 -0.41 -0.36 -22.66
N ILE A 221 -1.11 -0.72 -21.56
CA ILE A 221 -2.20 -1.70 -21.58
C ILE A 221 -3.40 -1.20 -22.41
N PHE A 222 -3.69 0.10 -22.40
CA PHE A 222 -4.79 0.71 -23.17
C PHE A 222 -4.59 0.63 -24.69
N VAL A 223 -3.34 0.74 -25.18
CA VAL A 223 -3.03 0.81 -26.62
C VAL A 223 -3.67 -0.30 -27.47
N PRO A 224 -3.48 -1.60 -27.17
CA PRO A 224 -4.05 -2.67 -28.00
C PRO A 224 -5.58 -2.62 -28.03
N PHE A 225 -6.24 -2.28 -26.91
CA PHE A 225 -7.70 -2.22 -26.85
C PHE A 225 -8.26 -0.99 -27.58
N LEU A 226 -7.54 0.12 -27.57
CA LEU A 226 -7.88 1.32 -28.34
C LEU A 226 -7.87 1.02 -29.84
N VAL A 227 -6.88 0.26 -30.33
CA VAL A 227 -6.84 -0.18 -31.73
C VAL A 227 -8.08 -0.99 -32.10
N ILE A 228 -8.52 -1.90 -31.23
CA ILE A 228 -9.77 -2.66 -31.45
C ILE A 228 -10.97 -1.71 -31.54
N ASP A 229 -11.09 -0.73 -30.64
CA ASP A 229 -12.18 0.25 -30.68
C ASP A 229 -12.19 1.04 -32.00
N LEU A 230 -11.03 1.49 -32.47
CA LEU A 230 -10.90 2.26 -33.71
C LEU A 230 -11.27 1.42 -34.94
N VAL A 231 -10.81 0.16 -34.99
CA VAL A 231 -11.12 -0.76 -36.10
C VAL A 231 -12.60 -1.13 -36.12
N VAL A 232 -13.18 -1.47 -34.97
CA VAL A 232 -14.62 -1.81 -34.89
C VAL A 232 -15.49 -0.59 -35.22
N SER A 233 -15.14 0.60 -34.72
CA SER A 233 -15.87 1.83 -35.01
C SER A 233 -15.87 2.17 -36.50
N SER A 234 -14.70 2.13 -37.15
CA SER A 234 -14.60 2.38 -38.60
C SER A 234 -15.35 1.34 -39.43
N GLY A 235 -15.36 0.07 -39.01
CA GLY A 235 -16.16 -0.99 -39.66
C GLY A 235 -17.67 -0.78 -39.52
N LEU A 236 -18.14 -0.39 -38.33
CA LEU A 236 -19.56 -0.08 -38.10
C LEU A 236 -20.02 1.14 -38.92
N MET A 237 -19.18 2.17 -38.99
CA MET A 237 -19.43 3.35 -39.81
C MET A 237 -19.54 3.00 -41.29
N ALA A 238 -18.68 2.11 -41.80
CA ALA A 238 -18.73 1.63 -43.19
C ALA A 238 -20.02 0.86 -43.51
N MET A 239 -20.60 0.15 -42.54
CA MET A 239 -21.90 -0.53 -42.69
C MET A 239 -23.11 0.39 -42.53
N GLY A 240 -22.91 1.69 -42.23
CA GLY A 240 -23.99 2.66 -42.01
C GLY A 240 -24.69 2.54 -40.65
N MET A 241 -24.16 1.75 -39.70
CA MET A 241 -24.74 1.59 -38.37
C MET A 241 -24.26 2.67 -37.40
N MET A 242 -24.77 3.90 -37.57
CA MET A 242 -24.38 5.05 -36.72
C MET A 242 -25.00 5.05 -35.32
N MET A 243 -26.06 4.29 -35.07
CA MET A 243 -26.83 4.34 -33.82
C MET A 243 -26.35 3.34 -32.74
N LEU A 244 -25.55 2.35 -33.11
CA LEU A 244 -25.02 1.37 -32.15
C LEU A 244 -23.70 1.87 -31.55
N PRO A 245 -23.57 1.95 -30.21
CA PRO A 245 -22.31 2.32 -29.57
C PRO A 245 -21.20 1.35 -29.97
N PRO A 246 -20.10 1.79 -30.63
CA PRO A 246 -19.03 0.90 -31.08
C PRO A 246 -18.40 0.06 -29.97
N THR A 247 -18.39 0.58 -28.75
CA THR A 247 -17.86 -0.08 -27.55
C THR A 247 -18.58 -1.38 -27.19
N MET A 248 -19.90 -1.45 -27.43
CA MET A 248 -20.70 -2.66 -27.17
C MET A 248 -20.29 -3.81 -28.09
N ILE A 249 -19.94 -3.49 -29.34
CA ILE A 249 -19.51 -4.47 -30.34
C ILE A 249 -18.03 -4.82 -30.14
N ALA A 250 -17.19 -3.87 -29.72
CA ALA A 250 -15.77 -4.09 -29.48
C ALA A 250 -15.50 -4.97 -28.24
N LEU A 251 -16.37 -4.92 -27.22
CA LEU A 251 -16.15 -5.59 -25.93
C LEU A 251 -15.92 -7.11 -26.04
N PRO A 252 -16.73 -7.90 -26.77
CA PRO A 252 -16.45 -9.33 -26.97
C PRO A 252 -15.07 -9.60 -27.58
N PHE A 253 -14.63 -8.80 -28.55
CA PHE A 253 -13.31 -8.94 -29.18
C PHE A 253 -12.18 -8.60 -28.20
N LYS A 254 -12.34 -7.56 -27.38
CA LYS A 254 -11.37 -7.20 -26.33
C LYS A 254 -11.22 -8.32 -25.31
N ILE A 255 -12.33 -8.86 -24.81
CA ILE A 255 -12.32 -9.96 -23.85
C ILE A 255 -11.67 -11.20 -24.46
N LEU A 256 -12.05 -11.55 -25.71
CA LEU A 256 -11.46 -12.69 -26.40
C LEU A 256 -9.94 -12.53 -26.52
N LEU A 257 -9.46 -11.39 -27.01
CA LEU A 257 -8.03 -11.11 -27.12
C LEU A 257 -7.34 -11.21 -25.75
N PHE A 258 -7.93 -10.61 -24.72
CA PHE A 258 -7.36 -10.60 -23.37
C PHE A 258 -7.25 -12.01 -22.76
N VAL A 259 -8.24 -12.88 -22.99
CA VAL A 259 -8.20 -14.27 -22.54
C VAL A 259 -7.21 -15.09 -23.36
N LEU A 260 -7.16 -14.90 -24.68
CA LEU A 260 -6.26 -15.64 -25.57
C LEU A 260 -4.78 -15.41 -25.25
N VAL A 261 -4.42 -14.20 -24.81
CA VAL A 261 -3.04 -13.86 -24.43
C VAL A 261 -2.73 -14.11 -22.96
N ASP A 262 -3.67 -14.67 -22.19
CA ASP A 262 -3.56 -14.78 -20.73
C ASP A 262 -3.21 -13.44 -20.05
N GLY A 263 -4.01 -12.40 -20.35
CA GLY A 263 -3.71 -11.02 -20.01
C GLY A 263 -3.55 -10.76 -18.52
N TRP A 264 -4.27 -11.46 -17.65
CA TRP A 264 -4.10 -11.34 -16.19
C TRP A 264 -2.70 -11.79 -15.75
N SER A 265 -2.23 -12.92 -16.28
CA SER A 265 -0.90 -13.46 -15.97
C SER A 265 0.20 -12.51 -16.45
N LEU A 266 0.07 -11.96 -17.67
CA LEU A 266 1.01 -10.98 -18.22
C LEU A 266 1.08 -9.71 -17.36
N ILE A 267 -0.06 -9.17 -16.94
CA ILE A 267 -0.11 -7.95 -16.13
C ILE A 267 0.49 -8.19 -14.76
N ILE A 268 0.13 -9.28 -14.07
CA ILE A 268 0.64 -9.59 -12.74
C ILE A 268 2.15 -9.83 -12.80
N THR A 269 2.63 -10.58 -13.81
CA THR A 269 4.06 -10.85 -13.99
C THR A 269 4.84 -9.56 -14.24
N SER A 270 4.33 -8.68 -15.11
CA SER A 270 4.93 -7.37 -15.38
C SER A 270 4.97 -6.48 -14.13
N LEU A 271 3.89 -6.45 -13.35
CA LEU A 271 3.83 -5.71 -12.10
C LEU A 271 4.86 -6.20 -11.07
N VAL A 272 4.99 -7.51 -10.88
CA VAL A 272 5.97 -8.09 -9.95
C VAL A 272 7.40 -7.82 -10.42
N GLN A 273 7.67 -7.95 -11.72
CA GLN A 273 8.98 -7.66 -12.31
C GLN A 273 9.36 -6.18 -12.14
N SER A 274 8.40 -5.25 -12.22
CA SER A 274 8.62 -3.82 -12.02
C SER A 274 9.17 -3.44 -10.64
N TYR A 275 9.11 -4.32 -9.64
CA TYR A 275 9.68 -4.10 -8.30
C TYR A 275 10.94 -4.91 -8.02
N ASN A 276 11.28 -5.86 -8.88
CA ASN A 276 12.47 -6.71 -8.72
C ASN A 276 13.69 -6.20 -9.53
N THR A 277 13.52 -5.12 -10.28
CA THR A 277 14.55 -4.44 -11.09
C THR A 277 14.95 -3.13 -10.45
#